data_AF-A0A6J4KLW4-F1
#
_entry.id   AF-A0A6J4KLW4-F1
#
_cell.length_a   1.000
_cell.length_b   1.000
_cell.length_c   1.000
_cell.angle_alpha   90.00
_cell.angle_beta   90.00
_cell.angle_gamma   90.00
#
_symmetry.space_group_name_H-M   'P 1'
#
loop_
_entity.id
_entity.type
_entity.pdbx_description
1 polymer ?
#
loop_
_entity_poly.entity_id
_entity_poly.type
_entity_poly.pdbx_seq_one_letter_code
_entity_poly.pdbx_strand_id
1 'polypeptide(L)'
;MSSRTHSHPQRLLDALVRLSWRSGRSAVLGASLVAALASPTVVSAQPPTPAPVAMSPEFAALRARFEPMTAEQVQAAGYVIPAPVCVSAPPGGMGYHAIHFARHAQQYQGGRMDQNNPPILLIGGDGRVIGLEWETNQRAAPQSLFGVPVQVLPGHEGLEEPHYMLHAYFRPNGQVLFADFDPQVTCPAPGVLPAGYRLAQPPTGAGQTMLPRTGNPAVPTALPWLLAAASGAGLAGVAKFARRRRV
;
A
#
# COMPACT_ATOMS: atom_id res chain seq x y z
N MET A 1 -37.40 44.50 8.49
CA MET A 1 -36.70 45.76 8.14
C MET A 1 -35.31 45.72 8.75
N SER A 2 -34.27 45.41 7.97
CA SER A 2 -32.96 46.05 8.07
C SER A 2 -32.09 45.49 6.95
N SER A 3 -31.99 46.26 5.89
CA SER A 3 -31.17 46.00 4.71
C SER A 3 -29.73 46.42 5.00
N ARG A 4 -28.75 45.60 4.62
CA ARG A 4 -27.43 46.13 4.28
C ARG A 4 -26.74 45.24 3.25
N THR A 5 -26.83 45.72 2.01
CA THR A 5 -26.01 45.42 0.84
C THR A 5 -24.55 45.84 1.07
N HIS A 6 -23.57 45.12 0.49
CA HIS A 6 -22.46 45.75 -0.26
C HIS A 6 -21.59 44.72 -1.02
N SER A 7 -21.76 44.73 -2.34
CA SER A 7 -20.74 44.84 -3.41
C SER A 7 -19.45 43.99 -3.40
N HIS A 8 -19.38 43.09 -4.39
CA HIS A 8 -18.17 42.71 -5.14
C HIS A 8 -17.50 43.92 -5.81
N PRO A 9 -16.17 43.86 -6.07
CA PRO A 9 -15.76 43.74 -7.47
C PRO A 9 -14.55 42.83 -7.73
N GLN A 10 -14.55 42.33 -8.97
CA GLN A 10 -13.48 41.66 -9.69
C GLN A 10 -12.25 42.58 -9.94
N ARG A 11 -11.16 41.92 -10.38
CA ARG A 11 -10.02 42.39 -11.21
C ARG A 11 -8.69 42.59 -10.47
N LEU A 12 -7.70 41.79 -10.88
CA LEU A 12 -6.39 42.29 -11.33
C LEU A 12 -5.65 41.17 -12.09
N LEU A 13 -5.85 41.18 -13.41
CA LEU A 13 -4.94 40.65 -14.42
C LEU A 13 -4.01 41.80 -14.88
N ASP A 14 -2.83 41.41 -15.33
CA ASP A 14 -1.84 42.15 -16.12
C ASP A 14 -1.00 43.25 -15.44
N ALA A 15 0.30 43.00 -15.30
CA ALA A 15 1.38 43.80 -15.91
C ALA A 15 2.76 43.41 -15.34
N LEU A 16 3.68 42.93 -16.18
CA LEU A 16 4.78 43.79 -16.66
C LEU A 16 5.66 43.05 -17.68
N VAL A 17 5.86 43.78 -18.77
CA VAL A 17 6.46 43.43 -20.04
C VAL A 17 7.82 44.15 -20.10
N ARG A 18 8.84 43.41 -20.55
CA ARG A 18 10.10 43.88 -21.19
C ARG A 18 11.04 44.79 -20.38
N LEU A 19 12.29 44.33 -20.27
CA LEU A 19 13.43 45.17 -20.62
C LEU A 19 14.49 44.38 -21.40
N SER A 20 15.12 45.12 -22.31
CA SER A 20 15.84 44.73 -23.52
C SER A 20 17.34 44.57 -23.33
N TRP A 21 17.94 43.74 -24.21
CA TRP A 21 19.24 43.95 -24.89
C TRP A 21 20.51 43.93 -24.04
N ARG A 22 21.40 42.98 -24.35
CA ARG A 22 22.72 43.32 -24.94
C ARG A 22 23.36 42.14 -25.66
N SER A 23 23.91 42.52 -26.81
CA SER A 23 24.59 41.76 -27.82
C SER A 23 25.95 41.25 -27.35
N GLY A 24 26.29 40.01 -27.72
CA GLY A 24 27.63 39.45 -27.57
C GLY A 24 27.83 38.34 -28.59
N ARG A 25 28.30 38.71 -29.78
CA ARG A 25 28.82 37.77 -30.79
C ARG A 25 30.07 37.09 -30.21
N SER A 26 30.08 35.77 -30.19
CA SER A 26 31.29 34.96 -30.31
C SER A 26 30.90 33.65 -30.95
N ALA A 27 31.15 33.57 -32.25
CA ALA A 27 31.11 32.33 -33.00
C ALA A 27 32.31 31.48 -32.55
N VAL A 28 32.03 30.36 -31.88
CA VAL A 28 32.98 29.26 -31.75
C VAL A 28 32.31 28.06 -32.42
N LEU A 29 32.72 27.79 -33.65
CA LEU A 29 32.45 26.54 -34.36
C LEU A 29 33.29 25.44 -33.68
N GLY A 30 32.79 24.95 -32.55
CA GLY A 30 33.29 23.74 -31.91
C GLY A 30 32.52 22.54 -32.45
N ALA A 31 33.16 21.76 -33.31
CA ALA A 31 32.66 20.44 -33.72
C ALA A 31 32.57 19.54 -32.48
N SER A 32 31.42 19.55 -31.82
CA SER A 32 31.12 18.63 -30.72
C SER A 32 30.78 17.28 -31.32
N LEU A 33 31.75 16.36 -31.28
CA LEU A 33 31.55 14.94 -31.52
C LEU A 33 30.62 14.43 -30.41
N VAL A 34 29.30 14.46 -30.65
CA VAL A 34 28.30 13.87 -29.76
C VAL A 34 28.43 12.36 -29.88
N ALA A 35 29.32 11.77 -29.09
CA ALA A 35 29.33 10.34 -28.85
C ALA A 35 28.03 9.99 -28.11
N ALA A 36 27.04 9.52 -28.86
CA ALA A 36 25.81 8.96 -28.33
C ALA A 36 26.16 7.70 -27.52
N LEU A 37 26.46 7.90 -26.24
CA LEU A 37 26.54 6.83 -25.26
C LEU A 37 25.13 6.25 -25.13
N ALA A 38 24.84 5.23 -25.94
CA ALA A 38 23.69 4.37 -25.80
C ALA A 38 23.79 3.70 -24.42
N SER A 39 23.23 4.36 -23.41
CA SER A 39 23.12 3.81 -22.07
C SER A 39 22.21 2.58 -22.18
N PRO A 40 22.65 1.39 -21.75
CA PRO A 40 21.79 0.23 -21.75
C PRO A 40 20.56 0.56 -20.90
N THR A 41 19.39 0.61 -21.54
CA THR A 41 18.12 0.67 -20.84
C THR A 41 17.98 -0.63 -20.09
N VAL A 42 18.34 -0.61 -18.80
CA VAL A 42 18.02 -1.71 -17.90
C VAL A 42 16.51 -1.68 -17.76
N VAL A 43 15.82 -2.51 -18.56
CA VAL A 43 14.40 -2.76 -18.39
C VAL A 43 14.28 -3.38 -17.01
N SER A 44 13.85 -2.57 -16.03
CA SER A 44 13.51 -3.07 -14.71
C SER A 44 12.37 -4.06 -14.90
N ALA A 45 12.68 -5.36 -14.83
CA ALA A 45 11.68 -6.40 -14.89
C ALA A 45 10.81 -6.25 -13.64
N GLN A 46 9.61 -5.73 -13.82
CA GLN A 46 8.63 -5.67 -12.75
C GLN A 46 8.40 -7.11 -12.27
N PRO A 47 8.47 -7.39 -10.95
CA PRO A 47 8.21 -8.73 -10.44
C PRO A 47 6.83 -9.19 -10.93
N PRO A 48 6.68 -10.47 -11.31
CA PRO A 48 5.43 -10.98 -11.84
C PRO A 48 4.31 -10.76 -10.82
N THR A 49 3.16 -10.28 -11.29
CA THR A 49 1.96 -10.16 -10.46
C THR A 49 1.62 -11.54 -9.87
N PRO A 50 1.39 -11.66 -8.54
CA PRO A 50 1.00 -12.92 -7.95
C PRO A 50 -0.26 -13.47 -8.63
N ALA A 51 -0.26 -14.78 -8.91
CA ALA A 51 -1.40 -15.47 -9.48
C ALA A 51 -2.29 -16.06 -8.37
N PRO A 52 -3.62 -16.14 -8.56
CA PRO A 52 -4.48 -16.90 -7.66
C PRO A 52 -4.04 -18.36 -7.53
N VAL A 53 -4.13 -18.89 -6.31
CA VAL A 53 -3.82 -20.28 -5.98
C VAL A 53 -5.06 -21.00 -5.45
N ALA A 54 -5.06 -22.33 -5.45
CA ALA A 54 -6.12 -23.10 -4.81
C ALA A 54 -6.13 -22.84 -3.29
N MET A 55 -7.31 -22.67 -2.69
CA MET A 55 -7.44 -22.50 -1.25
C MET A 55 -7.10 -23.81 -0.52
N SER A 56 -6.44 -23.69 0.65
CA SER A 56 -6.38 -24.80 1.60
C SER A 56 -7.76 -25.06 2.22
N PRO A 57 -8.03 -26.25 2.76
CA PRO A 57 -9.27 -26.53 3.49
C PRO A 57 -9.54 -25.55 4.64
N GLU A 58 -8.50 -25.13 5.35
CA GLU A 58 -8.60 -24.17 6.45
C GLU A 58 -9.02 -22.79 5.95
N PHE A 59 -8.42 -22.31 4.85
CA PHE A 59 -8.81 -21.02 4.28
C PHE A 59 -10.23 -21.07 3.68
N ALA A 60 -10.61 -22.19 3.06
CA ALA A 60 -11.96 -22.40 2.56
C ALA A 60 -13.02 -22.29 3.67
N ALA A 61 -12.73 -22.80 4.88
CA ALA A 61 -13.62 -22.67 6.04
C ALA A 61 -13.78 -21.20 6.48
N LEU A 62 -12.71 -20.39 6.45
CA LEU A 62 -12.80 -18.97 6.75
C LEU A 62 -13.62 -18.21 5.71
N ARG A 63 -13.37 -18.49 4.43
CA ARG A 63 -14.16 -17.90 3.36
C ARG A 63 -15.65 -18.22 3.52
N ALA A 64 -16.00 -19.48 3.78
CA ALA A 64 -17.39 -19.90 3.99
C ALA A 64 -18.05 -19.17 5.18
N ARG A 65 -17.26 -18.76 6.18
CA ARG A 65 -17.74 -17.97 7.33
C ARG A 65 -17.93 -16.49 6.99
N PHE A 66 -16.99 -15.88 6.27
CA PHE A 66 -16.90 -14.42 6.13
C PHE A 66 -17.43 -13.87 4.80
N GLU A 67 -17.19 -14.54 3.67
CA GLU A 67 -17.65 -14.09 2.34
C GLU A 67 -19.18 -13.86 2.25
N PRO A 68 -20.06 -14.71 2.84
CA PRO A 68 -21.50 -14.49 2.74
C PRO A 68 -22.03 -13.44 3.73
N MET A 69 -21.18 -12.84 4.58
CA MET A 69 -21.65 -11.87 5.57
C MET A 69 -22.22 -10.63 4.90
N THR A 70 -23.37 -10.19 5.40
CA THR A 70 -23.92 -8.86 5.09
C THR A 70 -23.20 -7.77 5.87
N ALA A 71 -23.33 -6.50 5.45
CA ALA A 71 -22.78 -5.36 6.21
C ALA A 71 -23.25 -5.36 7.67
N GLU A 72 -24.52 -5.65 7.91
CA GLU A 72 -25.09 -5.76 9.26
C GLU A 72 -24.43 -6.88 10.08
N GLN A 73 -24.21 -8.06 9.48
CA GLN A 73 -23.53 -9.17 10.14
C GLN A 73 -22.06 -8.85 10.43
N VAL A 74 -21.36 -8.18 9.52
CA VAL A 74 -19.98 -7.71 9.72
C VAL A 74 -19.92 -6.77 10.93
N GLN A 75 -20.82 -5.78 10.98
CA GLN A 75 -20.88 -4.82 12.08
C GLN A 75 -21.28 -5.48 13.41
N ALA A 76 -22.27 -6.38 13.40
CA ALA A 76 -22.70 -7.14 14.56
C ALA A 76 -21.59 -8.06 15.10
N ALA A 77 -20.70 -8.54 14.23
CA ALA A 77 -19.51 -9.30 14.60
C ALA A 77 -18.36 -8.43 15.17
N GLY A 78 -18.56 -7.12 15.31
CA GLY A 78 -17.61 -6.19 15.92
C GLY A 78 -16.59 -5.58 14.97
N TYR A 79 -16.75 -5.76 13.65
CA TYR A 79 -15.91 -5.12 12.65
C TYR A 79 -16.51 -3.79 12.23
N VAL A 80 -15.69 -2.74 12.22
CA VAL A 80 -16.14 -1.39 11.86
C VAL A 80 -15.19 -0.75 10.87
N ILE A 81 -15.73 0.06 9.96
CA ILE A 81 -14.92 0.90 9.06
C ILE A 81 -14.65 2.21 9.79
N PRO A 82 -13.39 2.51 10.17
CA PRO A 82 -13.07 3.68 10.98
C PRO A 82 -13.09 4.99 10.18
N ALA A 83 -12.80 4.91 8.89
CA ALA A 83 -12.77 6.04 7.98
C ALA A 83 -13.29 5.60 6.61
N PRO A 84 -13.90 6.51 5.82
CA PRO A 84 -14.43 6.20 4.49
C PRO A 84 -13.29 6.14 3.46
N VAL A 85 -12.27 5.33 3.73
CA VAL A 85 -11.06 5.18 2.93
C VAL A 85 -11.06 3.78 2.33
N CYS A 86 -11.17 3.75 1.00
CA CYS A 86 -10.84 2.57 0.21
C CYS A 86 -9.41 2.72 -0.26
N VAL A 87 -8.54 1.78 0.10
CA VAL A 87 -7.10 1.89 -0.21
C VAL A 87 -6.86 1.41 -1.63
N SER A 88 -6.18 2.24 -2.44
CA SER A 88 -5.84 1.94 -3.83
C SER A 88 -4.44 2.41 -4.18
N ALA A 89 -3.79 1.68 -5.07
CA ALA A 89 -2.47 2.00 -5.63
C ALA A 89 -2.44 1.59 -7.12
N PRO A 90 -1.38 1.94 -7.89
CA PRO A 90 -1.28 1.54 -9.29
C PRO A 90 -1.51 0.03 -9.56
N PRO A 91 -1.11 -0.92 -8.68
CA PRO A 91 -1.37 -2.34 -8.89
C PRO A 91 -2.83 -2.79 -8.68
N GLY A 92 -3.69 -1.98 -8.05
CA GLY A 92 -5.07 -2.35 -7.75
C GLY A 92 -5.63 -1.71 -6.48
N GLY A 93 -6.71 -2.29 -5.95
CA GLY A 93 -7.34 -1.89 -4.70
C GLY A 93 -7.16 -2.93 -3.59
N MET A 94 -7.22 -2.48 -2.34
CA MET A 94 -7.36 -3.37 -1.18
C MET A 94 -8.81 -3.44 -0.69
N GLY A 95 -9.62 -2.44 -1.03
CA GLY A 95 -10.96 -2.26 -0.50
C GLY A 95 -10.97 -1.38 0.76
N TYR A 96 -12.10 -1.37 1.45
CA TYR A 96 -12.21 -0.77 2.78
C TYR A 96 -11.79 -1.77 3.84
N HIS A 97 -11.13 -1.29 4.88
CA HIS A 97 -10.69 -2.11 6.00
C HIS A 97 -11.75 -2.02 7.12
N ALA A 98 -12.53 -3.08 7.29
CA ALA A 98 -13.42 -3.22 8.43
C ALA A 98 -12.65 -3.94 9.55
N ILE A 99 -12.38 -3.23 10.65
CA ILE A 99 -11.42 -3.64 11.69
C ILE A 99 -12.17 -4.08 12.95
N HIS A 100 -11.81 -5.23 13.50
CA HIS A 100 -12.20 -5.64 14.85
C HIS A 100 -11.11 -5.22 15.86
N PHE A 101 -11.17 -3.97 16.32
CA PHE A 101 -10.10 -3.32 17.08
C PHE A 101 -9.53 -4.12 18.26
N ALA A 102 -10.38 -4.72 19.10
CA ALA A 102 -9.90 -5.50 20.24
C ALA A 102 -9.03 -6.70 19.82
N ARG A 103 -9.38 -7.32 18.69
CA ARG A 103 -8.66 -8.47 18.14
C ARG A 103 -7.40 -8.04 17.42
N HIS A 104 -7.48 -6.95 16.66
CA HIS A 104 -6.31 -6.33 16.03
C HIS A 104 -5.26 -5.95 17.07
N ALA A 105 -5.64 -5.22 18.12
CA ALA A 105 -4.73 -4.84 19.21
C ALA A 105 -4.12 -6.08 19.89
N GLN A 106 -4.92 -7.11 20.18
CA GLN A 106 -4.45 -8.36 20.79
C GLN A 106 -3.39 -9.06 19.92
N GLN A 107 -3.66 -9.26 18.62
CA GLN A 107 -2.73 -9.94 17.72
C GLN A 107 -1.49 -9.11 17.45
N TYR A 108 -1.67 -7.81 17.17
CA TYR A 108 -0.60 -6.90 16.82
C TYR A 108 0.36 -6.67 17.98
N GLN A 109 -0.12 -6.43 19.20
CA GLN A 109 0.74 -6.25 20.38
C GLN A 109 1.29 -7.58 20.89
N GLY A 110 0.50 -8.66 20.78
CA GLY A 110 0.90 -10.01 21.18
C GLY A 110 1.95 -10.64 20.25
N GLY A 111 2.20 -10.05 19.07
CA GLY A 111 3.20 -10.57 18.13
C GLY A 111 2.77 -11.87 17.46
N ARG A 112 1.49 -12.24 17.50
CA ARG A 112 1.01 -13.53 17.00
C ARG A 112 -0.34 -13.39 16.32
N MET A 113 -0.38 -13.72 15.04
CA MET A 113 -1.59 -13.78 14.24
C MET A 113 -2.42 -15.00 14.62
N ASP A 114 -3.74 -14.84 14.65
CA ASP A 114 -4.69 -15.94 14.75
C ASP A 114 -5.27 -16.24 13.37
N GLN A 115 -4.79 -17.34 12.78
CA GLN A 115 -5.22 -17.78 11.45
C GLN A 115 -6.74 -17.88 11.33
N ASN A 116 -7.45 -18.25 12.40
CA ASN A 116 -8.90 -18.51 12.34
C ASN A 116 -9.77 -17.29 12.67
N ASN A 117 -9.15 -16.22 13.15
CA ASN A 117 -9.85 -15.01 13.58
C ASN A 117 -9.14 -13.79 12.98
N PRO A 118 -9.34 -13.49 11.69
CA PRO A 118 -8.74 -12.31 11.06
C PRO A 118 -9.17 -11.03 11.80
N PRO A 119 -8.23 -10.13 12.15
CA PRO A 119 -8.56 -8.86 12.78
C PRO A 119 -9.21 -7.87 11.80
N ILE A 120 -9.03 -8.06 10.49
CA ILE A 120 -9.50 -7.13 9.46
C ILE A 120 -10.24 -7.92 8.36
N LEU A 121 -11.38 -7.39 7.92
CA LEU A 121 -12.08 -7.84 6.71
C LEU A 121 -11.92 -6.78 5.62
N LEU A 122 -11.63 -7.24 4.40
CA LEU A 122 -11.52 -6.37 3.22
C LEU A 122 -12.90 -6.30 2.54
N ILE A 123 -13.43 -5.09 2.41
CA ILE A 123 -14.78 -4.83 1.88
C ILE A 123 -14.68 -4.18 0.50
N GLY A 124 -15.38 -4.74 -0.48
CA GLY A 124 -15.46 -4.19 -1.83
C GLY A 124 -16.30 -2.92 -1.90
N GLY A 125 -16.20 -2.19 -3.02
CA GLY A 125 -17.03 -1.00 -3.26
C GLY A 125 -18.54 -1.27 -3.26
N ASP A 126 -18.94 -2.52 -3.52
CA ASP A 126 -20.32 -2.99 -3.46
C ASP A 126 -20.78 -3.39 -2.05
N GLY A 127 -19.92 -3.31 -1.04
CA GLY A 127 -20.22 -3.65 0.35
C GLY A 127 -20.14 -5.14 0.69
N ARG A 128 -19.61 -5.98 -0.19
CA ARG A 128 -19.37 -7.40 0.14
C ARG A 128 -17.98 -7.60 0.75
N VAL A 129 -17.84 -8.64 1.58
CA VAL A 129 -16.53 -9.11 2.03
C VAL A 129 -15.81 -9.77 0.85
N ILE A 130 -14.69 -9.20 0.44
CA ILE A 130 -13.90 -9.66 -0.72
C ILE A 130 -12.58 -10.30 -0.31
N GLY A 131 -12.19 -10.21 0.95
CA GLY A 131 -10.95 -10.78 1.45
C GLY A 131 -10.77 -10.61 2.95
N LEU A 132 -9.65 -11.11 3.43
CA LEU A 132 -9.25 -11.11 4.84
C LEU A 132 -7.84 -10.56 4.95
N GLU A 133 -7.54 -9.97 6.09
CA GLU A 133 -6.21 -9.45 6.38
C GLU A 133 -5.79 -9.75 7.83
N TRP A 134 -4.49 -10.00 7.98
CA TRP A 134 -3.80 -10.15 9.25
C TRP A 134 -2.59 -9.22 9.30
N GLU A 135 -2.43 -8.57 10.45
CA GLU A 135 -1.28 -7.72 10.74
C GLU A 135 -0.65 -8.08 12.09
N THR A 136 0.67 -8.00 12.20
CA THR A 136 1.36 -8.01 13.50
C THR A 136 2.66 -7.21 13.45
N ASN A 137 3.10 -6.69 14.59
CA ASN A 137 4.33 -5.90 14.67
C ASN A 137 5.57 -6.66 14.13
N GLN A 138 6.54 -5.93 13.56
CA GLN A 138 7.78 -6.50 12.99
C GLN A 138 8.74 -7.15 14.01
N ARG A 139 8.52 -6.99 15.32
CA ARG A 139 9.34 -7.65 16.37
C ARG A 139 8.87 -9.08 16.64
N ALA A 140 7.73 -9.48 16.09
CA ALA A 140 7.25 -10.85 16.11
C ALA A 140 8.25 -11.80 15.42
N ALA A 141 8.21 -13.08 15.79
CA ALA A 141 8.89 -14.09 14.99
C ALA A 141 8.23 -14.18 13.60
N PRO A 142 9.00 -14.51 12.53
CA PRO A 142 8.43 -14.78 11.22
C PRO A 142 7.31 -15.81 11.30
N GLN A 143 6.20 -15.53 10.61
CA GLN A 143 5.00 -16.34 10.63
C GLN A 143 4.64 -16.85 9.24
N SER A 144 3.89 -17.93 9.22
CA SER A 144 3.24 -18.42 8.01
C SER A 144 1.79 -18.74 8.34
N LEU A 145 0.89 -18.30 7.47
CA LEU A 145 -0.52 -18.64 7.52
C LEU A 145 -0.87 -19.39 6.24
N PHE A 146 -1.61 -20.50 6.36
CA PHE A 146 -2.02 -21.33 5.21
C PHE A 146 -0.85 -21.81 4.34
N GLY A 147 0.35 -21.98 4.92
CA GLY A 147 1.56 -22.37 4.21
C GLY A 147 2.23 -21.24 3.40
N VAL A 148 1.72 -20.00 3.52
CA VAL A 148 2.29 -18.80 2.87
C VAL A 148 3.08 -18.02 3.92
N PRO A 149 4.35 -17.66 3.69
CA PRO A 149 5.10 -16.80 4.60
C PRO A 149 4.49 -15.40 4.61
N VAL A 150 4.28 -14.85 5.80
CA VAL A 150 3.81 -13.48 5.98
C VAL A 150 4.99 -12.53 5.79
N GLN A 151 4.82 -11.50 4.96
CA GLN A 151 5.89 -10.57 4.61
C GLN A 151 5.86 -9.36 5.53
N VAL A 152 7.04 -8.79 5.79
CA VAL A 152 7.13 -7.44 6.36
C VAL A 152 6.92 -6.46 5.23
N LEU A 153 5.91 -5.62 5.37
CA LEU A 153 5.59 -4.55 4.43
C LEU A 153 5.86 -3.19 5.08
N PRO A 154 6.03 -2.11 4.29
CA PRO A 154 6.15 -0.76 4.82
C PRO A 154 4.94 -0.37 5.68
N GLY A 155 5.15 0.51 6.66
CA GLY A 155 4.04 1.07 7.44
C GLY A 155 3.10 1.94 6.60
N HIS A 156 1.89 2.14 7.11
CA HIS A 156 0.83 2.94 6.49
C HIS A 156 0.17 3.85 7.53
N GLU A 157 -0.76 4.70 7.10
CA GLU A 157 -1.49 5.60 8.01
C GLU A 157 -2.16 4.78 9.12
N GLY A 158 -1.88 5.14 10.38
CA GLY A 158 -2.36 4.45 11.57
C GLY A 158 -1.42 3.38 12.13
N LEU A 159 -0.46 2.90 11.33
CA LEU A 159 0.62 1.97 11.72
C LEU A 159 1.89 2.29 10.93
N GLU A 160 2.61 3.33 11.35
CA GLU A 160 3.70 3.93 10.57
C GLU A 160 4.98 3.07 10.52
N GLU A 161 5.16 2.17 11.47
CA GLU A 161 6.29 1.24 11.49
C GLU A 161 6.06 0.08 10.52
N PRO A 162 7.11 -0.44 9.85
CA PRO A 162 7.00 -1.68 9.10
C PRO A 162 6.49 -2.81 9.99
N HIS A 163 5.66 -3.67 9.43
CA HIS A 163 5.02 -4.75 10.16
C HIS A 163 4.66 -5.91 9.24
N TYR A 164 4.41 -7.08 9.82
CA TYR A 164 3.98 -8.25 9.09
C TYR A 164 2.55 -8.07 8.63
N MET A 165 2.29 -8.28 7.33
CA MET A 165 0.95 -8.22 6.76
C MET A 165 0.70 -9.40 5.83
N LEU A 166 -0.51 -9.95 5.89
CA LEU A 166 -1.00 -10.90 4.89
C LEU A 166 -2.39 -10.49 4.43
N HIS A 167 -2.50 -10.18 3.15
CA HIS A 167 -3.77 -9.95 2.47
C HIS A 167 -4.15 -11.21 1.71
N ALA A 168 -5.42 -11.60 1.80
CA ALA A 168 -5.94 -12.77 1.11
C ALA A 168 -7.31 -12.45 0.48
N TYR A 169 -7.34 -12.30 -0.84
CA TYR A 169 -8.56 -11.97 -1.59
C TYR A 169 -9.26 -13.23 -2.10
N PHE A 170 -10.57 -13.27 -1.95
CA PHE A 170 -11.39 -14.36 -2.46
C PHE A 170 -11.43 -14.35 -4.00
N ARG A 171 -11.33 -15.54 -4.60
CA ARG A 171 -11.42 -15.73 -6.06
C ARG A 171 -12.45 -16.79 -6.42
N PRO A 172 -13.08 -16.73 -7.60
CA PRO A 172 -13.94 -17.81 -8.05
C PRO A 172 -13.24 -19.19 -8.03
N ASN A 173 -14.04 -20.26 -8.13
CA ASN A 173 -13.53 -21.64 -8.31
C ASN A 173 -12.62 -22.14 -7.18
N GLY A 174 -12.91 -21.75 -5.94
CA GLY A 174 -12.15 -22.29 -4.80
C GLY A 174 -10.73 -21.69 -4.68
N GLN A 175 -10.48 -20.53 -5.27
CA GLN A 175 -9.16 -19.90 -5.28
C GLN A 175 -9.05 -18.71 -4.30
N VAL A 176 -7.81 -18.34 -4.01
CA VAL A 176 -7.42 -17.16 -3.21
C VAL A 176 -6.23 -16.47 -3.89
N LEU A 177 -6.19 -15.13 -3.85
CA LEU A 177 -5.02 -14.34 -4.21
C LEU A 177 -4.34 -13.82 -2.93
N PHE A 178 -3.07 -14.15 -2.74
CA PHE A 178 -2.21 -13.52 -1.73
C PHE A 178 -1.34 -12.46 -2.41
N ALA A 179 -1.68 -11.18 -2.20
CA ALA A 179 -0.98 -10.03 -2.78
C ALA A 179 -1.34 -8.78 -1.97
N ASP A 180 -0.50 -7.75 -1.97
CA ASP A 180 -0.82 -6.51 -1.23
C ASP A 180 -2.05 -5.82 -1.82
N PHE A 181 -2.14 -5.79 -3.15
CA PHE A 181 -3.24 -5.18 -3.90
C PHE A 181 -3.87 -6.18 -4.86
N ASP A 182 -5.17 -6.03 -5.07
CA ASP A 182 -5.94 -6.79 -6.02
C ASP A 182 -6.26 -5.95 -7.27
N PRO A 183 -5.77 -6.33 -8.47
CA PRO A 183 -6.04 -5.60 -9.70
C PRO A 183 -7.52 -5.61 -10.12
N GLN A 184 -8.34 -6.50 -9.56
CA GLN A 184 -9.77 -6.59 -9.82
C GLN A 184 -10.61 -5.74 -8.84
N VAL A 185 -10.00 -5.26 -7.75
CA VAL A 185 -10.68 -4.40 -6.78
C VAL A 185 -10.55 -2.95 -7.23
N THR A 186 -11.69 -2.30 -7.41
CA THR A 186 -11.77 -0.88 -7.72
C THR A 186 -12.30 -0.12 -6.52
N CYS A 187 -11.62 0.95 -6.14
CA CYS A 187 -12.08 1.86 -5.11
C CYS A 187 -12.96 2.97 -5.70
N PRO A 188 -14.10 3.29 -5.07
CA PRO A 188 -14.89 4.46 -5.46
C PRO A 188 -14.17 5.75 -5.07
N ALA A 189 -14.78 6.89 -5.41
CA ALA A 189 -14.25 8.20 -5.04
C ALA A 189 -14.02 8.30 -3.51
N PRO A 190 -12.97 9.02 -3.05
CA PRO A 190 -12.70 9.21 -1.63
C PRO A 190 -13.91 9.76 -0.87
N GLY A 191 -14.10 9.31 0.37
CA GLY A 191 -15.20 9.77 1.23
C GLY A 191 -16.55 9.07 0.99
N VAL A 192 -16.65 8.21 -0.03
CA VAL A 192 -17.80 7.34 -0.22
C VAL A 192 -17.64 6.11 0.68
N LEU A 193 -18.71 5.68 1.34
CA LEU A 193 -18.76 4.42 2.09
C LEU A 193 -19.33 3.30 1.22
N PRO A 194 -18.93 2.04 1.47
CA PRO A 194 -19.57 0.90 0.83
C PRO A 194 -21.04 0.79 1.27
N ALA A 195 -21.88 0.26 0.38
CA ALA A 195 -23.31 0.13 0.63
C ALA A 195 -23.59 -0.68 1.92
N GLY A 196 -24.54 -0.19 2.73
CA GLY A 196 -24.95 -0.84 3.98
C GLY A 196 -24.03 -0.60 5.19
N TYR A 197 -22.86 0.00 5.01
CA TYR A 197 -21.98 0.33 6.12
C TYR A 197 -22.26 1.71 6.72
N ARG A 198 -21.97 1.82 8.02
CA ARG A 198 -21.93 3.08 8.75
C ARG A 198 -20.54 3.23 9.33
N LEU A 199 -20.05 4.47 9.37
CA LEU A 199 -18.81 4.76 10.10
C LEU A 199 -18.96 4.37 11.56
N ALA A 200 -17.86 3.89 12.15
CA ALA A 200 -17.77 3.75 13.58
C ALA A 200 -18.17 5.09 14.22
N GLN A 201 -19.26 5.09 15.00
CA GLN A 201 -19.53 6.26 15.83
C GLN A 201 -18.40 6.33 16.87
N PRO A 202 -17.80 7.51 17.10
CA PRO A 202 -16.89 7.66 18.21
C PRO A 202 -17.64 7.22 19.48
N PRO A 203 -17.02 6.41 20.36
CA PRO A 203 -17.67 5.94 21.57
C PRO A 203 -18.22 7.14 22.35
N THR A 204 -19.54 7.24 22.41
CA THR A 204 -20.27 8.30 23.11
C THR A 204 -20.10 8.07 24.61
N GLY A 205 -18.98 8.55 25.18
CA GLY A 205 -18.74 8.48 26.63
C GLY A 205 -17.30 8.16 27.05
N ALA A 206 -16.43 7.74 26.14
CA ALA A 206 -15.01 7.69 26.43
C ALA A 206 -14.42 9.08 26.16
N GLY A 207 -14.24 9.87 27.22
CA GLY A 207 -13.42 11.08 27.15
C GLY A 207 -12.13 10.73 26.41
N GLN A 208 -11.88 11.43 25.31
CA GLN A 208 -10.78 11.15 24.39
C GLN A 208 -9.45 11.19 25.15
N THR A 209 -9.02 10.04 25.68
CA THR A 209 -7.60 9.78 25.84
C THR A 209 -7.14 9.42 24.44
N MET A 210 -7.12 10.42 23.55
CA MET A 210 -6.25 10.37 22.40
C MET A 210 -4.89 9.97 22.97
N LEU A 211 -4.39 8.79 22.59
CA LEU A 211 -2.96 8.59 22.60
C LEU A 211 -2.38 9.85 21.96
N PRO A 212 -1.47 10.57 22.64
CA PRO A 212 -0.98 11.83 22.13
C PRO A 212 -0.53 11.57 20.71
N ARG A 213 -1.14 12.30 19.77
CA ARG A 213 -0.60 12.47 18.44
C ARG A 213 0.80 13.02 18.67
N THR A 214 1.79 12.15 18.77
CA THR A 214 3.19 12.53 18.74
C THR A 214 3.33 13.13 17.36
N GLY A 215 3.20 14.46 17.31
CA GLY A 215 3.38 15.21 16.08
C GLY A 215 4.70 14.75 15.50
N ASN A 216 4.63 14.22 14.27
CA ASN A 216 5.83 13.92 13.51
C ASN A 216 6.73 15.16 13.58
N PRO A 217 7.96 15.08 14.11
CA PRO A 217 8.96 16.04 13.71
C PRO A 217 9.06 15.93 12.19
N ALA A 218 9.01 17.06 11.51
CA ALA A 218 9.04 17.15 10.05
C ALA A 218 9.98 16.10 9.44
N VAL A 219 9.40 15.09 8.78
CA VAL A 219 10.17 14.16 7.97
C VAL A 219 10.71 15.00 6.80
N PRO A 220 12.03 15.14 6.64
CA PRO A 220 12.56 15.82 5.47
C PRO A 220 12.10 15.06 4.23
N THR A 221 11.52 15.81 3.29
CA THR A 221 11.19 15.37 1.94
C THR A 221 12.21 14.37 1.42
N ALA A 222 11.76 13.13 1.22
CA ALA A 222 12.54 12.09 0.57
C ALA A 222 13.06 12.63 -0.77
N LEU A 223 14.39 12.72 -0.87
CA LEU A 223 15.07 12.88 -2.15
C LEU A 223 14.77 11.66 -3.04
N PRO A 224 14.72 11.83 -4.37
CA PRO A 224 14.70 10.70 -5.28
C PRO A 224 16.03 9.95 -5.16
N TRP A 225 15.93 8.65 -4.91
CA TRP A 225 17.05 7.73 -4.88
C TRP A 225 17.80 7.75 -6.22
N LEU A 226 18.99 8.34 -6.24
CA LEU A 226 20.00 8.14 -7.28
C LEU A 226 20.74 6.84 -6.97
N LEU A 227 20.64 5.90 -7.91
CA LEU A 227 21.40 4.65 -7.99
C LEU A 227 22.91 4.92 -7.90
N ALA A 228 23.56 4.47 -6.83
CA ALA A 228 25.00 4.24 -6.83
C ALA A 228 25.27 2.82 -7.31
N ALA A 229 25.52 2.67 -8.61
CA ALA A 229 26.09 1.45 -9.18
C ALA A 229 27.57 1.36 -8.76
N ALA A 230 27.89 0.44 -7.85
CA ALA A 230 29.27 0.07 -7.56
C ALA A 230 29.72 -0.97 -8.60
N SER A 231 30.59 -0.51 -9.50
CA SER A 231 31.32 -1.34 -10.48
C SER A 231 32.30 -2.26 -9.75
N GLY A 232 31.90 -3.50 -9.50
CA GLY A 232 32.80 -4.56 -9.05
C GLY A 232 33.47 -5.26 -10.23
N ALA A 233 34.67 -4.80 -10.61
CA ALA A 233 35.56 -5.56 -11.49
C ALA A 233 36.21 -6.70 -10.70
N GLY A 234 35.66 -7.91 -10.82
CA GLY A 234 36.23 -9.14 -10.27
C GLY A 234 36.86 -9.98 -11.38
N LEU A 235 38.18 -9.99 -11.45
CA LEU A 235 39.01 -10.85 -12.30
C LEU A 235 38.74 -12.34 -12.00
N ALA A 236 38.19 -13.07 -12.97
CA ALA A 236 38.11 -14.54 -12.91
C ALA A 236 39.46 -15.15 -13.30
N GLY A 237 40.19 -15.62 -12.29
CA GLY A 237 41.39 -16.43 -12.45
C GLY A 237 41.09 -17.83 -12.97
N VAL A 238 41.91 -18.26 -13.93
CA VAL A 238 41.94 -19.59 -14.53
C VAL A 238 42.38 -20.64 -13.51
N ALA A 239 41.59 -21.68 -13.28
CA ALA A 239 42.05 -22.91 -12.63
C ALA A 239 41.71 -24.12 -13.52
N LYS A 240 42.72 -24.59 -14.28
CA LYS A 240 42.72 -25.89 -14.96
C LYS A 240 42.77 -26.99 -13.90
N PHE A 241 41.72 -27.78 -13.75
CA PHE A 241 41.81 -29.04 -12.99
C PHE A 241 42.11 -30.21 -13.92
N ALA A 242 43.31 -30.76 -13.76
CA ALA A 242 43.80 -31.90 -14.49
C ALA A 242 43.21 -33.21 -13.95
N ARG A 243 42.58 -33.95 -14.86
CA ARG A 243 42.50 -35.42 -14.97
C ARG A 243 43.39 -36.22 -13.99
N ARG A 244 42.79 -37.11 -13.20
CA ARG A 244 43.36 -38.45 -12.91
C ARG A 244 42.28 -39.52 -12.89
N ARG A 245 42.29 -40.36 -13.93
CA ARG A 245 41.79 -41.74 -13.89
C ARG A 245 42.74 -42.56 -13.03
N ARG A 246 42.22 -43.47 -12.21
CA ARG A 246 42.87 -44.76 -11.92
C ARG A 246 41.84 -45.84 -11.67
N VAL A 247 42.00 -46.88 -12.49
CA VAL A 247 41.64 -48.32 -12.39
C VAL A 247 40.19 -48.65 -12.12
#